data_AF-A0A924XPI6-F1
#
_entry.id   AF-A0A924XPI6-F1
#
_cell.length_a   1.000
_cell.length_b   1.000
_cell.length_c   1.000
_cell.angle_alpha   90.00
_cell.angle_beta   90.00
_cell.angle_gamma   90.00
#
_symmetry.space_group_name_H-M   'P 1'
#
loop_
_entity.id
_entity.type
_entity.pdbx_description
1 polymer ?
#
loop_
_entity_poly.entity_id
_entity_poly.type
_entity_poly.pdbx_seq_one_letter_code
_entity_poly.pdbx_strand_id
1 'polypeptide(L)'
;RERILNIMSGSETVIQLIAATGAESSDSKFIDAVKDGAARAGKLFEAAIAAGEISEADLFDRDYVPVPDTDPKQYLSRCLPATDRLLPSIQEPLLEFDPRVVFSASVDENGYLPTHNLKFSQPQGSDPLWNTANCRNRRMFNDRTGLGAGQNTREFLLQTYRRDMGGGVFVMMKDASAPIYVNGRHWGGLRLAYRV
;
A
#
# COMPACT_ATOMS: atom_id res chain seq x y z
N ARG A 1 8.70 23.22 10.07
CA ARG A 1 8.41 21.89 9.47
C ARG A 1 7.29 21.18 10.24
N GLU A 2 7.43 21.06 11.57
CA GLU A 2 6.44 20.45 12.48
C GLU A 2 5.03 21.10 12.42
N ARG A 3 4.96 22.43 12.40
CA ARG A 3 3.70 23.18 12.29
C ARG A 3 2.90 22.90 11.00
N ILE A 4 3.59 22.64 9.89
CA ILE A 4 2.96 22.30 8.60
C ILE A 4 2.44 20.86 8.65
N LEU A 5 3.21 19.93 9.23
CA LEU A 5 2.78 18.54 9.43
C LEU A 5 1.54 18.44 10.32
N ASN A 6 1.46 19.26 11.38
CA ASN A 6 0.28 19.31 12.25
C ASN A 6 -0.96 19.85 11.54
N ILE A 7 -0.82 20.87 10.68
CA ILE A 7 -1.93 21.38 9.87
C ILE A 7 -2.40 20.32 8.87
N MET A 8 -1.47 19.62 8.21
CA MET A 8 -1.82 18.52 7.29
C MET A 8 -2.56 17.40 8.00
N SER A 9 -2.07 16.94 9.15
CA SER A 9 -2.72 15.90 9.95
C SER A 9 -4.12 16.34 10.43
N GLY A 10 -4.29 17.62 10.80
CA GLY A 10 -5.59 18.19 11.12
C GLY A 10 -6.56 18.16 9.93
N SER A 11 -6.11 18.57 8.74
CA SER A 11 -6.93 18.52 7.52
C SER A 11 -7.27 17.09 7.11
N GLU A 12 -6.33 16.14 7.19
CA GLU A 12 -6.56 14.72 6.93
C GLU A 12 -7.64 14.17 7.89
N THR A 13 -7.61 14.57 9.16
CA THR A 13 -8.62 14.20 10.17
C THR A 13 -10.00 14.80 9.85
N VAL A 14 -10.06 16.07 9.43
CA VAL A 14 -11.32 16.72 9.05
C VAL A 14 -11.93 16.06 7.81
N ILE A 15 -11.12 15.72 6.81
CA ILE A 15 -11.59 14.99 5.63
C ILE A 15 -12.12 13.60 6.02
N GLN A 16 -11.42 12.89 6.91
CA GLN A 16 -11.90 11.61 7.45
C GLN A 16 -13.26 11.76 8.13
N LEU A 17 -13.45 12.80 8.95
CA LEU A 17 -14.72 13.07 9.62
C LEU A 17 -15.84 13.41 8.64
N ILE A 18 -15.57 14.22 7.60
CA ILE A 18 -16.55 14.60 6.57
C ILE A 18 -16.96 13.37 5.76
N ALA A 19 -16.01 12.54 5.33
CA ALA A 19 -16.33 11.30 4.63
C ALA A 19 -17.07 10.31 5.54
N ALA A 20 -16.74 10.24 6.84
CA ALA A 20 -17.50 9.44 7.81
C ALA A 20 -18.95 9.93 8.03
N THR A 21 -19.25 11.21 7.75
CA THR A 21 -20.63 11.72 7.77
C THR A 21 -21.46 11.36 6.53
N GLY A 22 -20.88 10.66 5.54
CA GLY A 22 -21.56 10.28 4.30
C GLY A 22 -21.68 11.42 3.28
N ALA A 23 -20.93 12.51 3.46
CA ALA A 23 -20.87 13.57 2.47
C ALA A 23 -20.03 13.11 1.26
N GLU A 24 -20.66 13.01 0.08
CA GLU A 24 -19.94 12.67 -1.15
C GLU A 24 -18.87 13.73 -1.46
N SER A 25 -17.65 13.26 -1.71
CA SER A 25 -16.51 14.05 -2.14
C SER A 25 -15.95 13.48 -3.44
N SER A 26 -15.10 14.24 -4.12
CA SER A 26 -14.39 13.75 -5.31
C SER A 26 -13.47 12.56 -5.01
N ASP A 27 -13.17 12.30 -3.74
CA ASP A 27 -12.34 11.20 -3.26
C ASP A 27 -13.16 9.95 -2.87
N SER A 28 -14.49 10.07 -2.68
CA SER A 28 -15.33 9.00 -2.12
C SER A 28 -15.20 7.69 -2.89
N LYS A 29 -15.24 7.73 -4.23
CA LYS A 29 -15.08 6.52 -5.05
C LYS A 29 -13.73 5.81 -4.88
N PHE A 30 -12.66 6.54 -4.56
CA PHE A 30 -11.33 5.96 -4.32
C PHE A 30 -11.26 5.35 -2.92
N ILE A 31 -11.88 6.02 -1.95
CA ILE A 31 -12.03 5.52 -0.57
C ILE A 31 -12.83 4.22 -0.58
N ASP A 32 -13.96 4.18 -1.29
CA ASP A 32 -14.80 2.98 -1.39
C ASP A 32 -14.05 1.84 -2.10
N ALA A 33 -13.37 2.14 -3.22
CA ALA A 33 -12.59 1.15 -3.95
C ALA A 33 -11.46 0.54 -3.11
N VAL A 34 -10.73 1.35 -2.31
CA VAL A 34 -9.66 0.82 -1.47
C VAL A 34 -10.19 0.06 -0.25
N LYS A 35 -11.32 0.47 0.33
CA LYS A 35 -12.01 -0.26 1.40
C LYS A 35 -12.45 -1.65 0.92
N ASP A 36 -13.11 -1.72 -0.23
CA ASP A 36 -13.53 -2.98 -0.85
C ASP A 36 -12.33 -3.86 -1.21
N GLY A 37 -11.27 -3.26 -1.77
CA GLY A 37 -10.02 -3.96 -2.08
C GLY A 37 -9.38 -4.57 -0.83
N ALA A 38 -9.29 -3.81 0.27
CA ALA A 38 -8.69 -4.26 1.52
C ALA A 38 -9.48 -5.41 2.15
N ALA A 39 -10.81 -5.30 2.16
CA ALA A 39 -11.69 -6.36 2.64
C ALA A 39 -11.56 -7.65 1.80
N ARG A 40 -11.44 -7.52 0.47
CA ARG A 40 -11.22 -8.67 -0.42
C ARG A 40 -9.84 -9.30 -0.21
N ALA A 41 -8.79 -8.50 -0.02
CA ALA A 41 -7.45 -9.00 0.29
C ALA A 41 -7.45 -9.81 1.59
N GLY A 42 -8.10 -9.30 2.64
CA GLY A 42 -8.28 -10.01 3.91
C GLY A 42 -8.94 -11.38 3.72
N LYS A 43 -10.08 -11.41 3.00
CA LYS A 43 -10.78 -12.68 2.70
C LYS A 43 -9.94 -13.66 1.88
N LEU A 44 -9.14 -13.18 0.94
CA LEU A 44 -8.23 -14.05 0.17
C LEU A 44 -7.16 -14.67 1.05
N PHE A 45 -6.60 -13.90 1.99
CA PHE A 45 -5.64 -14.42 2.95
C PHE A 45 -6.28 -15.42 3.92
N GLU A 46 -7.47 -15.13 4.45
CA GLU A 46 -8.22 -16.06 5.30
C GLU A 46 -8.51 -17.37 4.58
N ALA A 47 -8.95 -17.30 3.31
CA ALA A 47 -9.19 -18.48 2.48
C ALA A 47 -7.92 -19.29 2.22
N ALA A 48 -6.79 -18.63 1.94
CA ALA A 48 -5.50 -19.30 1.73
C ALA A 48 -5.00 -19.99 3.00
N ILE A 49 -5.22 -19.39 4.18
CA ILE A 49 -4.93 -20.01 5.47
C ILE A 49 -5.84 -21.22 5.71
N ALA A 50 -7.14 -21.09 5.49
CA ALA A 50 -8.10 -22.18 5.67
C ALA A 50 -7.82 -23.36 4.72
N ALA A 51 -7.30 -23.09 3.53
CA ALA A 51 -6.90 -24.10 2.55
C ALA A 51 -5.50 -24.72 2.85
N GLY A 52 -4.77 -24.23 3.86
CA GLY A 52 -3.43 -24.70 4.18
C GLY A 52 -2.34 -24.26 3.19
N GLU A 53 -2.62 -23.26 2.34
CA GLU A 53 -1.67 -22.74 1.35
C GLU A 53 -0.58 -21.84 1.97
N ILE A 54 -0.88 -21.24 3.13
CA ILE A 54 0.05 -20.48 3.96
C ILE A 54 -0.40 -20.57 5.42
N SER A 55 0.54 -20.60 6.36
CA SER A 55 0.19 -20.50 7.79
C SER A 55 -0.07 -19.04 8.18
N GLU A 56 -0.90 -18.81 9.20
CA GLU A 56 -1.06 -17.44 9.73
C GLU A 56 0.29 -16.88 10.23
N ALA A 57 1.14 -17.71 10.82
CA ALA A 57 2.46 -17.29 11.25
C ALA A 57 3.34 -16.78 10.09
N ASP A 58 3.32 -17.45 8.95
CA ASP A 58 4.11 -17.04 7.78
C ASP A 58 3.53 -15.82 7.07
N LEU A 59 2.20 -15.66 7.06
CA LEU A 59 1.55 -14.46 6.52
C LEU A 59 1.91 -13.21 7.32
N PHE A 60 2.01 -13.36 8.64
CA PHE A 60 2.35 -12.31 9.59
C PHE A 60 3.85 -12.27 9.93
N ASP A 61 4.69 -12.97 9.18
CA ASP A 61 6.13 -12.95 9.36
C ASP A 61 6.68 -11.52 9.19
N ARG A 62 7.56 -11.13 10.12
CA ARG A 62 8.24 -9.82 10.14
C ARG A 62 9.77 -9.96 10.14
N ASP A 63 10.27 -11.18 9.98
CA ASP A 63 11.70 -11.46 9.89
C ASP A 63 12.21 -11.16 8.46
N TYR A 64 12.29 -9.88 8.12
CA TYR A 64 12.68 -9.43 6.79
C TYR A 64 14.14 -9.76 6.49
N VAL A 65 14.39 -10.70 5.59
CA VAL A 65 15.74 -11.12 5.20
C VAL A 65 16.24 -10.27 4.03
N PRO A 66 17.28 -9.44 4.19
CA PRO A 66 17.79 -8.61 3.11
C PRO A 66 18.28 -9.45 1.93
N VAL A 67 17.86 -9.10 0.72
CA VAL A 67 18.39 -9.69 -0.53
C VAL A 67 19.77 -9.08 -0.81
N PRO A 68 20.84 -9.89 -0.93
CA PRO A 68 22.16 -9.40 -1.31
C PRO A 68 22.14 -8.62 -2.63
N ASP A 69 23.03 -7.64 -2.77
CA ASP A 69 23.29 -6.94 -4.03
C ASP A 69 22.07 -6.29 -4.72
N THR A 70 21.11 -5.81 -3.92
CA THR A 70 19.94 -5.05 -4.39
C THR A 70 20.06 -3.57 -4.05
N ASP A 71 19.74 -2.72 -5.02
CA ASP A 71 19.72 -1.26 -4.88
C ASP A 71 18.57 -0.65 -5.71
N PRO A 72 17.48 -0.13 -5.10
CA PRO A 72 17.25 -0.04 -3.66
C PRO A 72 17.12 -1.41 -2.98
N LYS A 73 17.46 -1.46 -1.68
CA LYS A 73 17.47 -2.70 -0.90
C LYS A 73 16.11 -3.42 -0.89
N GLN A 74 16.10 -4.69 -1.29
CA GLN A 74 14.95 -5.58 -1.17
C GLN A 74 15.09 -6.56 0.00
N TYR A 75 13.96 -7.08 0.47
CA TYR A 75 13.86 -8.02 1.58
C TYR A 75 12.90 -9.15 1.23
N LEU A 76 13.21 -10.36 1.67
CA LEU A 76 12.34 -11.53 1.61
C LEU A 76 11.59 -11.67 2.93
N SER A 77 10.38 -12.21 2.84
CA SER A 77 9.58 -12.66 3.98
C SER A 77 8.80 -13.92 3.57
N ARG A 78 8.40 -14.73 4.54
CA ARG A 78 7.67 -15.98 4.29
C ARG A 78 6.30 -15.78 3.65
N CYS A 79 5.74 -14.57 3.72
CA CYS A 79 4.46 -14.24 3.09
C CYS A 79 4.52 -14.14 1.56
N LEU A 80 5.72 -13.98 0.97
CA LEU A 80 5.89 -13.65 -0.44
C LEU A 80 5.19 -14.60 -1.43
N PRO A 81 5.29 -15.94 -1.31
CA PRO A 81 4.60 -16.84 -2.25
C PRO A 81 3.08 -16.65 -2.25
N ALA A 82 2.48 -16.37 -1.09
CA ALA A 82 1.05 -16.11 -0.99
C ALA A 82 0.69 -14.72 -1.52
N THR A 83 1.43 -13.68 -1.14
CA THR A 83 1.13 -12.32 -1.58
C THR A 83 1.34 -12.14 -3.08
N ASP A 84 2.40 -12.72 -3.65
CA ASP A 84 2.70 -12.65 -5.10
C ASP A 84 1.62 -13.35 -5.93
N ARG A 85 0.97 -14.39 -5.40
CA ARG A 85 -0.13 -15.09 -6.07
C ARG A 85 -1.49 -14.38 -5.89
N LEU A 86 -1.80 -13.92 -4.68
CA LEU A 86 -3.14 -13.48 -4.31
C LEU A 86 -3.38 -11.99 -4.62
N LEU A 87 -2.44 -11.12 -4.26
CA LEU A 87 -2.63 -9.67 -4.32
C LEU A 87 -2.80 -9.09 -5.73
N PRO A 88 -2.17 -9.61 -6.80
CA PRO A 88 -2.39 -9.08 -8.15
C PRO A 88 -3.87 -9.07 -8.58
N SER A 89 -4.66 -10.05 -8.12
CA SER A 89 -6.11 -10.12 -8.40
C SER A 89 -6.93 -8.96 -7.81
N ILE A 90 -6.35 -8.21 -6.87
CA ILE A 90 -6.93 -7.01 -6.27
C ILE A 90 -6.22 -5.75 -6.78
N GLN A 91 -4.89 -5.76 -6.79
CA GLN A 91 -4.07 -4.58 -7.09
C GLN A 91 -4.12 -4.19 -8.57
N GLU A 92 -4.17 -5.14 -9.51
CA GLU A 92 -4.23 -4.82 -10.95
C GLU A 92 -5.58 -4.23 -11.35
N PRO A 93 -6.74 -4.77 -10.96
CA PRO A 93 -8.02 -4.11 -11.26
C PRO A 93 -8.14 -2.70 -10.66
N LEU A 94 -7.60 -2.49 -9.45
CA LEU A 94 -7.58 -1.15 -8.85
C LEU A 94 -6.67 -0.17 -9.60
N LEU A 95 -5.62 -0.66 -10.25
CA LEU A 95 -4.76 0.17 -11.11
C LEU A 95 -5.52 0.69 -12.34
N GLU A 96 -6.42 -0.13 -12.89
CA GLU A 96 -7.21 0.19 -14.08
C GLU A 96 -8.52 0.93 -13.77
N PHE A 97 -8.90 1.01 -12.49
CA PHE A 97 -10.15 1.59 -12.01
C PHE A 97 -10.41 3.04 -12.47
N ASP A 98 -9.39 3.89 -12.49
CA ASP A 98 -9.49 5.29 -12.93
C ASP A 98 -8.13 5.74 -13.51
N PRO A 99 -8.11 6.51 -14.61
CA PRO A 99 -6.86 6.95 -15.25
C PRO A 99 -5.95 7.80 -14.36
N ARG A 100 -6.46 8.34 -13.24
CA ARG A 100 -5.64 9.06 -12.25
C ARG A 100 -4.88 8.12 -11.33
N VAL A 101 -5.27 6.84 -11.22
CA VAL A 101 -4.57 5.87 -10.38
C VAL A 101 -3.18 5.63 -10.93
N VAL A 102 -2.19 5.78 -10.06
CA VAL A 102 -0.79 5.53 -10.39
C VAL A 102 -0.37 4.15 -9.91
N PHE A 103 -0.84 3.73 -8.73
CA PHE A 103 -0.64 2.40 -8.20
C PHE A 103 -1.69 1.99 -7.16
N SER A 104 -1.82 0.68 -6.97
CA SER A 104 -2.39 0.05 -5.80
C SER A 104 -1.37 -0.94 -5.21
N ALA A 105 -1.13 -0.89 -3.90
CA ALA A 105 -0.18 -1.79 -3.26
C ALA A 105 -0.49 -2.00 -1.78
N SER A 106 -0.24 -3.20 -1.29
CA SER A 106 -0.43 -3.56 0.12
C SER A 106 0.89 -3.40 0.88
N VAL A 107 0.83 -2.82 2.08
CA VAL A 107 1.96 -2.70 3.00
C VAL A 107 1.58 -3.29 4.35
N ASP A 108 2.51 -3.96 5.02
CA ASP A 108 2.30 -4.37 6.40
C ASP A 108 2.47 -3.20 7.39
N GLU A 109 2.24 -3.48 8.68
CA GLU A 109 2.32 -2.49 9.77
C GLU A 109 3.70 -1.82 9.95
N ASN A 110 4.77 -2.42 9.42
CA ASN A 110 6.11 -1.86 9.44
C ASN A 110 6.45 -1.12 8.14
N GLY A 111 5.50 -1.01 7.21
CA GLY A 111 5.66 -0.39 5.90
C GLY A 111 6.36 -1.29 4.88
N TYR A 112 6.49 -2.60 5.14
CA TYR A 112 7.03 -3.53 4.15
C TYR A 112 6.00 -3.80 3.06
N LEU A 113 6.38 -3.59 1.81
CA LEU A 113 5.57 -3.81 0.62
C LEU A 113 6.02 -5.11 -0.04
N PRO A 114 5.37 -6.27 0.22
CA PRO A 114 5.80 -7.55 -0.32
C PRO A 114 5.63 -7.61 -1.85
N THR A 115 4.42 -7.31 -2.31
CA THR A 115 4.01 -7.45 -3.72
C THR A 115 3.40 -6.14 -4.20
N HIS A 116 3.94 -5.58 -5.28
CA HIS A 116 3.41 -4.37 -5.91
C HIS A 116 2.64 -4.73 -7.19
N ASN A 117 1.96 -3.76 -7.79
CA ASN A 117 1.51 -3.88 -9.18
C ASN A 117 2.60 -4.42 -10.12
N LEU A 118 2.21 -5.20 -11.12
CA LEU A 118 3.15 -5.91 -12.02
C LEU A 118 4.16 -4.98 -12.69
N LYS A 119 3.72 -3.80 -13.13
CA LYS A 119 4.60 -2.79 -13.76
C LYS A 119 5.71 -2.25 -12.83
N PHE A 120 5.57 -2.44 -11.52
CA PHE A 120 6.53 -2.03 -10.50
C PHE A 120 7.16 -3.21 -9.74
N SER A 121 6.96 -4.44 -10.22
CA SER A 121 7.49 -5.67 -9.64
C SER A 121 8.52 -6.33 -10.56
N GLN A 122 9.25 -5.54 -11.33
CA GLN A 122 10.27 -6.04 -12.26
C GLN A 122 11.49 -6.58 -11.50
N PRO A 123 12.24 -7.56 -12.04
CA PRO A 123 13.50 -8.00 -11.45
C PRO A 123 14.52 -6.85 -11.47
N GLN A 124 15.35 -6.73 -10.42
CA GLN A 124 16.39 -5.71 -10.39
C GLN A 124 17.52 -6.02 -11.38
N GLY A 125 18.06 -4.97 -11.99
CA GLY A 125 19.29 -5.00 -12.77
C GLY A 125 20.40 -4.16 -12.10
N SER A 126 21.43 -3.82 -12.87
CA SER A 126 22.58 -3.04 -12.37
C SER A 126 22.36 -1.53 -12.31
N ASP A 127 21.22 -1.00 -12.79
CA ASP A 127 20.92 0.44 -12.82
C ASP A 127 19.98 0.82 -11.65
N PRO A 128 20.49 1.51 -10.61
CA PRO A 128 19.69 1.92 -9.45
C PRO A 128 18.54 2.88 -9.78
N LEU A 129 18.68 3.72 -10.82
CA LEU A 129 17.63 4.64 -11.23
C LEU A 129 16.46 3.87 -11.85
N TRP A 130 16.76 2.91 -12.72
CA TRP A 130 15.75 2.03 -13.28
C TRP A 130 15.08 1.16 -12.19
N ASN A 131 15.86 0.60 -11.26
CA ASN A 131 15.35 -0.19 -10.14
C ASN A 131 14.43 0.65 -9.24
N THR A 132 14.77 1.90 -8.98
CA THR A 132 13.97 2.81 -8.15
C THR A 132 12.56 3.04 -8.75
N ALA A 133 12.49 3.10 -10.08
CA ALA A 133 11.24 3.30 -10.81
C ALA A 133 10.43 2.00 -10.98
N ASN A 134 11.08 0.86 -11.23
CA ASN A 134 10.41 -0.36 -11.72
C ASN A 134 10.44 -1.56 -10.75
N CYS A 135 11.24 -1.49 -9.68
CA CYS A 135 11.42 -2.56 -8.68
C CYS A 135 11.04 -2.03 -7.31
N ARG A 136 9.74 -1.77 -7.12
CA ARG A 136 9.18 -1.17 -5.91
C ARG A 136 8.58 -2.20 -4.96
N ASN A 137 8.50 -3.46 -5.36
CA ASN A 137 8.15 -4.59 -4.50
C ASN A 137 9.30 -5.00 -3.58
N ARG A 138 8.98 -5.78 -2.54
CA ARG A 138 9.89 -6.34 -1.55
C ARG A 138 10.71 -5.27 -0.80
N ARG A 139 10.15 -4.10 -0.58
CA ARG A 139 10.87 -2.92 -0.06
C ARG A 139 10.18 -2.34 1.17
N MET A 140 10.97 -1.64 1.98
CA MET A 140 10.48 -0.84 3.10
C MET A 140 10.05 0.55 2.62
N PHE A 141 8.81 0.91 2.90
CA PHE A 141 8.24 2.25 2.76
C PHE A 141 7.92 2.80 4.14
N ASN A 142 8.97 3.06 4.91
CA ASN A 142 8.89 3.56 6.28
C ASN A 142 8.80 5.11 6.36
N ASP A 143 8.36 5.75 5.28
CA ASP A 143 8.00 7.16 5.29
C ASP A 143 6.62 7.38 5.93
N ARG A 144 6.26 8.64 6.20
CA ARG A 144 4.98 9.02 6.83
C ARG A 144 3.76 8.41 6.13
N THR A 145 3.76 8.35 4.80
CA THR A 145 2.62 7.86 4.03
C THR A 145 2.57 6.34 4.07
N GLY A 146 3.71 5.67 3.90
CA GLY A 146 3.77 4.21 3.97
C GLY A 146 3.43 3.64 5.35
N LEU A 147 4.01 4.21 6.42
CA LEU A 147 3.68 3.82 7.79
C LEU A 147 2.24 4.19 8.17
N GLY A 148 1.78 5.39 7.76
CA GLY A 148 0.41 5.83 8.00
C GLY A 148 -0.62 4.84 7.43
N ALA A 149 -0.41 4.38 6.20
CA ALA A 149 -1.26 3.38 5.58
C ALA A 149 -1.19 2.02 6.27
N GLY A 150 0.03 1.53 6.58
CA GLY A 150 0.23 0.21 7.19
C GLY A 150 -0.26 0.12 8.65
N GLN A 151 -0.25 1.22 9.39
CA GLN A 151 -0.61 1.27 10.81
C GLN A 151 -2.04 1.76 11.06
N ASN A 152 -2.74 2.24 10.03
CA ASN A 152 -4.09 2.77 10.17
C ASN A 152 -5.08 1.64 10.51
N THR A 153 -5.72 1.73 11.67
CA THR A 153 -6.79 0.80 12.10
C THR A 153 -8.20 1.36 11.94
N ARG A 154 -8.35 2.61 11.48
CA ARG A 154 -9.66 3.22 11.14
C ARG A 154 -10.15 2.70 9.78
N GLU A 155 -11.42 2.93 9.45
CA GLU A 155 -12.00 2.46 8.18
C GLU A 155 -11.20 2.84 6.93
N PHE A 156 -10.62 4.04 6.91
CA PHE A 156 -9.71 4.49 5.87
C PHE A 156 -8.81 5.64 6.35
N LEU A 157 -7.76 5.92 5.60
CA LEU A 157 -6.89 7.08 5.74
C LEU A 157 -6.63 7.71 4.37
N LEU A 158 -6.83 9.03 4.27
CA LEU A 158 -6.52 9.80 3.06
C LEU A 158 -5.36 10.75 3.36
N GLN A 159 -4.26 10.62 2.63
CA GLN A 159 -3.07 11.46 2.78
C GLN A 159 -2.75 12.17 1.47
N THR A 160 -2.41 13.45 1.54
CA THR A 160 -1.92 14.20 0.38
C THR A 160 -0.41 14.36 0.48
N TYR A 161 0.31 14.07 -0.61
CA TYR A 161 1.77 14.17 -0.65
C TYR A 161 2.27 14.55 -2.04
N ARG A 162 3.49 15.10 -2.08
CA ARG A 162 4.20 15.37 -3.35
C ARG A 162 5.03 14.15 -3.71
N ARG A 163 4.81 13.59 -4.89
CA ARG A 163 5.63 12.52 -5.44
C ARG A 163 6.61 13.08 -6.45
N ASP A 164 7.89 12.77 -6.27
CA ASP A 164 8.91 12.98 -7.29
C ASP A 164 8.72 11.92 -8.40
N MET A 165 8.52 12.40 -9.62
CA MET A 165 8.38 11.56 -10.82
C MET A 165 9.70 11.37 -11.56
N GLY A 166 10.81 11.92 -11.04
CA GLY A 166 12.11 11.99 -11.69
C GLY A 166 12.33 13.35 -12.38
N GLY A 167 13.58 13.75 -12.55
CA GLY A 167 13.95 14.96 -13.29
C GLY A 167 13.47 16.28 -12.66
N GLY A 168 13.17 16.30 -11.36
CA GLY A 168 12.64 17.48 -10.65
C GLY A 168 11.15 17.76 -10.87
N VAL A 169 10.43 16.84 -11.53
CA VAL A 169 8.99 16.96 -11.76
C VAL A 169 8.24 16.38 -10.56
N PHE A 170 7.51 17.24 -9.85
CA PHE A 170 6.68 16.83 -8.72
C PHE A 170 5.20 16.84 -9.10
N VAL A 171 4.50 15.75 -8.78
CA VAL A 171 3.05 15.64 -8.95
C VAL A 171 2.40 15.56 -7.58
N MET A 172 1.32 16.30 -7.40
CA MET A 172 0.47 16.18 -6.21
C MET A 172 -0.32 14.88 -6.30
N MET A 173 -0.18 14.07 -5.26
CA MET A 173 -0.80 12.76 -5.15
C MET A 173 -1.68 12.73 -3.90
N LYS A 174 -2.76 11.95 -3.98
CA LYS A 174 -3.48 11.44 -2.82
C LYS A 174 -3.19 9.95 -2.67
N ASP A 175 -3.11 9.49 -1.43
CA ASP A 175 -3.03 8.08 -1.02
C ASP A 175 -4.26 7.79 -0.17
N ALA A 176 -5.23 7.07 -0.73
CA ALA A 176 -6.33 6.49 0.04
C ALA A 176 -5.91 5.10 0.48
N SER A 177 -6.06 4.78 1.76
CA SER A 177 -5.70 3.47 2.30
C SER A 177 -6.76 2.94 3.25
N ALA A 178 -6.86 1.63 3.35
CA ALA A 178 -7.79 0.93 4.25
C ALA A 178 -7.11 -0.30 4.87
N PRO A 179 -7.43 -0.64 6.13
CA PRO A 179 -6.80 -1.75 6.82
C PRO A 179 -7.21 -3.10 6.24
N ILE A 180 -6.25 -4.00 6.14
CA ILE A 180 -6.43 -5.41 5.84
C ILE A 180 -6.43 -6.16 7.17
N TYR A 181 -7.55 -6.80 7.49
CA TYR A 181 -7.68 -7.72 8.60
C TYR A 181 -7.74 -9.16 8.09
N VAL A 182 -7.13 -10.07 8.84
CA VAL A 182 -7.13 -11.51 8.58
C VAL A 182 -7.43 -12.20 9.91
N ASN A 183 -8.50 -12.98 9.97
CA ASN A 183 -8.97 -13.64 11.21
C ASN A 183 -9.14 -12.64 12.38
N GLY A 184 -9.57 -11.41 12.09
CA GLY A 184 -9.73 -10.35 13.09
C GLY A 184 -8.44 -9.68 13.55
N ARG A 185 -7.28 -10.08 13.01
CA ARG A 185 -5.97 -9.48 13.32
C ARG A 185 -5.52 -8.55 12.19
N HIS A 186 -5.03 -7.37 12.57
CA HIS A 186 -4.57 -6.36 11.61
C HIS A 186 -3.24 -6.79 10.96
N TRP A 187 -3.24 -6.98 9.65
CA TRP A 187 -2.04 -7.37 8.90
C TRP A 187 -1.25 -6.17 8.38
N GLY A 188 -1.96 -5.11 7.98
CA GLY A 188 -1.42 -3.93 7.32
C GLY A 188 -2.50 -3.15 6.58
N GLY A 189 -2.12 -2.36 5.58
CA GLY A 189 -3.05 -1.55 4.78
C GLY A 189 -2.92 -1.77 3.28
N LEU A 190 -4.06 -1.75 2.56
CA LEU A 190 -4.08 -1.59 1.12
C LEU A 190 -4.04 -0.09 0.80
N ARG A 191 -3.22 0.30 -0.17
CA ARG A 191 -3.07 1.68 -0.63
C ARG A 191 -3.54 1.82 -2.06
N LEU A 192 -4.18 2.94 -2.36
CA LEU A 192 -4.58 3.38 -3.69
C LEU A 192 -4.11 4.83 -3.87
N ALA A 193 -3.07 5.01 -4.69
CA ALA A 193 -2.50 6.34 -4.93
C ALA A 193 -2.90 6.87 -6.30
N TYR A 194 -3.42 8.10 -6.32
CA TYR A 194 -3.94 8.74 -7.52
C TYR A 194 -3.57 10.22 -7.60
N ARG A 195 -3.53 10.74 -8.82
CA ARG A 195 -3.25 12.15 -9.11
C ARG A 195 -4.45 13.02 -8.73
N VAL A 196 -4.16 14.21 -8.21
CA VAL A 196 -5.16 15.27 -7.98
C VAL A 196 -5.55 15.92 -9.30
#